data_AF-A0A1W9V286-F1
#
_entry.id   AF-A0A1W9V286-F1
#
_cell.length_a   1.000
_cell.length_b   1.000
_cell.length_c   1.000
_cell.angle_alpha   90.00
_cell.angle_beta   90.00
_cell.angle_gamma   90.00
#
_symmetry.space_group_name_H-M   'P 1'
#
loop_
_entity.id
_entity.type
_entity.pdbx_description
1 polymer ?
#
loop_
_entity_poly.entity_id
_entity_poly.type
_entity_poly.pdbx_seq_one_letter_code
_entity_poly.pdbx_strand_id
1 'polypeptide(L)'
;MVEKMLSFGEIQIAVTIQDEIIENMTISDFKSPTYQLPEFLEVYGPPDEIWLSTFFDVGDMFPFVVDLFYSNGIIVSYSTYGELKGDSIQGCLDLGPSLRLWEAKEELTFREAAKMFRIDLEGTPTLPLEEATGLDVETFYNLYKAPNTATCIETPTELWP
;
A
#
# COMPACT_ATOMS: atom_id res chain seq x y z
N MET A 1 -5.06 25.29 -6.49
CA MET A 1 -4.27 24.10 -6.13
C MET A 1 -2.80 24.48 -6.03
N VAL A 2 -2.21 24.27 -4.85
CA VAL A 2 -0.77 24.48 -4.57
C VAL A 2 -0.23 23.18 -3.99
N GLU A 3 0.82 22.62 -4.60
CA GLU A 3 1.57 21.50 -4.03
C GLU A 3 2.73 22.05 -3.18
N LYS A 4 2.90 21.54 -1.96
CA LYS A 4 4.05 21.86 -1.10
C LYS A 4 4.74 20.58 -0.66
N MET A 5 6.07 20.62 -0.65
CA MET A 5 6.91 19.55 -0.14
C MET A 5 7.66 20.04 1.10
N LEU A 6 7.61 19.24 2.16
CA LEU A 6 8.32 19.45 3.42
C LEU A 6 9.21 18.25 3.68
N SER A 7 10.43 18.50 4.16
CA SER A 7 11.38 17.43 4.48
C SER A 7 11.88 17.61 5.92
N PHE A 8 11.77 16.55 6.72
CA PHE A 8 12.20 16.53 8.12
C PHE A 8 13.04 15.28 8.36
N GLY A 9 14.37 15.42 8.28
CA GLY A 9 15.26 14.26 8.32
C GLY A 9 15.03 13.35 7.11
N GLU A 10 14.73 12.07 7.35
CA GLU A 10 14.39 11.10 6.29
C GLU A 10 12.93 11.20 5.83
N ILE A 11 12.06 11.88 6.58
CA ILE A 11 10.62 11.96 6.29
C ILE A 11 10.37 12.99 5.18
N GLN A 12 9.66 12.58 4.14
CA GLN A 12 9.10 13.47 3.12
C GLN A 12 7.59 13.60 3.30
N ILE A 13 7.10 14.84 3.26
CA ILE A 13 5.66 15.14 3.32
C ILE A 13 5.31 16.00 2.11
N ALA A 14 4.39 15.51 1.27
CA ALA A 14 3.77 16.29 0.20
C ALA A 14 2.32 16.62 0.60
N VAL A 15 1.90 17.87 0.41
CA VAL A 15 0.50 18.30 0.65
C VAL A 15 -0.05 19.04 -0.55
N THR A 16 -1.31 18.76 -0.87
CA THR A 16 -2.09 19.52 -1.85
C THR A 16 -3.03 20.46 -1.10
N ILE A 17 -2.95 21.76 -1.42
CA ILE A 17 -3.76 22.80 -0.77
C ILE A 17 -4.67 23.48 -1.79
N GLN A 18 -5.95 23.59 -1.42
CA GLN A 18 -6.97 24.35 -2.15
C GLN A 18 -7.77 25.19 -1.16
N ASP A 19 -7.94 26.48 -1.46
CA ASP A 19 -8.69 27.42 -0.60
C ASP A 19 -8.27 27.38 0.88
N GLU A 20 -6.95 27.28 1.12
CA GLU A 20 -6.31 27.18 2.45
C GLU A 20 -6.61 25.87 3.23
N ILE A 21 -7.28 24.91 2.59
CA ILE A 21 -7.58 23.58 3.13
C ILE A 21 -6.60 22.56 2.54
N ILE A 22 -6.12 21.63 3.38
CA ILE A 22 -5.33 20.48 2.91
C ILE A 22 -6.32 19.47 2.33
N GLU A 23 -6.30 19.29 1.02
CA GLU A 23 -7.16 18.30 0.34
C GLU A 23 -6.60 16.89 0.50
N ASN A 24 -5.28 16.75 0.39
CA ASN A 24 -4.60 15.49 0.55
C ASN A 24 -3.14 15.64 1.02
N MET A 25 -2.62 14.56 1.60
CA MET A 25 -1.25 14.47 2.11
C MET A 25 -0.64 13.12 1.78
N THR A 26 0.62 13.13 1.36
CA THR A 26 1.47 11.94 1.24
C THR A 26 2.63 12.05 2.22
N ILE A 27 2.88 11.00 2.99
CA ILE A 27 4.05 10.87 3.88
C ILE A 27 4.84 9.65 3.42
N SER A 28 6.12 9.84 3.10
CA SER A 28 7.02 8.79 2.59
C SER A 28 8.40 8.85 3.23
N ASP A 29 9.23 7.86 2.91
CA ASP A 29 10.63 7.73 3.30
C ASP A 29 10.90 7.71 4.81
N PHE A 30 9.90 7.37 5.63
CA PHE A 30 10.07 7.26 7.07
C PHE A 30 10.22 5.80 7.51
N LYS A 31 11.15 5.55 8.43
CA LYS A 31 11.29 4.27 9.13
C LYS A 31 10.81 4.43 10.55
N SER A 32 9.64 3.89 10.86
CA SER A 32 9.12 3.86 12.22
C SER A 32 8.61 2.46 12.57
N PRO A 33 9.09 1.85 13.66
CA PRO A 33 8.56 0.57 14.15
C PRO A 33 7.04 0.61 14.39
N THR A 34 6.49 1.78 14.74
CA THR A 34 5.06 1.96 15.02
C THR A 34 4.16 1.89 13.78
N TYR A 35 4.74 1.90 12.58
CA TYR A 35 4.01 1.84 11.33
C TYR A 35 4.41 0.63 10.49
N GLN A 36 5.03 -0.37 11.12
CA GLN A 36 5.12 -1.69 10.50
C GLN A 36 3.72 -2.30 10.40
N LEU A 37 3.54 -3.22 9.44
CA LEU A 37 2.24 -3.78 9.12
C LEU A 37 1.48 -4.34 10.35
N PRO A 38 2.10 -5.14 11.25
CA PRO A 38 1.40 -5.67 12.42
C PRO A 38 0.88 -4.56 13.34
N GLU A 39 1.73 -3.59 13.68
CA GLU A 39 1.41 -2.45 14.54
C GLU A 39 0.34 -1.55 13.91
N PHE A 40 0.41 -1.35 12.59
CA PHE A 40 -0.60 -0.59 11.87
C PHE A 40 -1.97 -1.28 11.94
N LEU A 41 -2.02 -2.59 11.65
CA LEU A 41 -3.25 -3.38 11.73
C LEU A 41 -3.79 -3.44 13.17
N GLU A 42 -2.94 -3.48 14.19
CA GLU A 42 -3.37 -3.45 15.59
C GLU A 42 -4.05 -2.12 15.96
N VAL A 43 -3.58 -0.99 15.42
CA VAL A 43 -4.13 0.34 15.69
C VAL A 43 -5.39 0.64 14.88
N TYR A 44 -5.40 0.29 13.60
CA TYR A 44 -6.47 0.68 12.65
C TYR A 44 -7.50 -0.42 12.39
N GLY A 45 -7.22 -1.67 12.80
CA GLY A 45 -8.09 -2.81 12.54
C GLY A 45 -7.93 -3.37 11.12
N PRO A 46 -8.88 -4.20 10.65
CA PRO A 46 -8.86 -4.68 9.27
C PRO A 46 -9.14 -3.53 8.29
N PRO A 47 -8.44 -3.49 7.14
CA PRO A 47 -8.79 -2.57 6.05
C PRO A 47 -10.13 -2.91 5.41
N ASP A 48 -10.70 -1.98 4.65
CA ASP A 48 -11.91 -2.23 3.86
C ASP A 48 -11.60 -3.03 2.59
N GLU A 49 -10.47 -2.70 1.94
CA GLU A 49 -9.98 -3.40 0.76
C GLU A 49 -8.46 -3.56 0.83
N ILE A 50 -7.95 -4.62 0.19
CA ILE A 50 -6.51 -4.84 0.04
C ILE A 50 -6.23 -5.09 -1.43
N TRP A 51 -5.23 -4.40 -1.96
CA TRP A 51 -4.83 -4.47 -3.35
C TRP A 51 -3.35 -4.84 -3.46
N LEU A 52 -3.04 -5.68 -4.43
CA LEU A 52 -1.69 -6.13 -4.72
C LEU A 52 -1.32 -5.70 -6.14
N SER A 53 -0.15 -5.09 -6.27
CA SER A 53 0.42 -4.70 -7.55
C SER A 53 1.80 -5.32 -7.71
N THR A 54 2.00 -6.03 -8.83
CA THR A 54 3.30 -6.55 -9.25
C THR A 54 3.33 -6.74 -10.77
N PHE A 55 4.53 -6.84 -11.33
CA PHE A 55 4.78 -7.12 -12.76
C PHE A 55 6.24 -7.51 -12.98
N PHE A 56 6.55 -7.98 -14.19
CA PHE A 56 7.93 -8.22 -14.60
C PHE A 56 8.62 -6.90 -14.98
N ASP A 57 9.61 -6.46 -14.21
CA ASP A 57 10.51 -5.35 -14.58
C ASP A 57 11.83 -5.86 -15.19
N VAL A 58 12.68 -4.93 -15.63
CA VAL A 58 13.97 -5.22 -16.24
C VAL A 58 14.93 -5.84 -15.21
N GLY A 59 15.27 -7.11 -15.39
CA GLY A 59 16.37 -7.78 -14.68
C GLY A 59 15.94 -8.59 -13.46
N ASP A 60 14.88 -9.39 -13.57
CA ASP A 60 14.36 -10.30 -12.53
C ASP A 60 13.95 -9.61 -11.23
N MET A 61 13.65 -8.31 -11.30
CA MET A 61 13.10 -7.53 -10.19
C MET A 61 11.58 -7.46 -10.34
N PHE A 62 10.87 -7.80 -9.28
CA PHE A 62 9.41 -7.78 -9.23
C PHE A 62 8.98 -6.71 -8.25
N PRO A 63 8.67 -5.47 -8.68
CA PRO A 63 8.09 -4.49 -7.77
C PRO A 63 6.84 -5.10 -7.13
N PHE A 64 6.80 -5.16 -5.80
CA PHE A 64 5.73 -5.82 -5.08
C PHE A 64 5.15 -4.82 -4.09
N VAL A 65 3.92 -4.37 -4.35
CA VAL A 65 3.25 -3.35 -3.54
C VAL A 65 1.95 -3.93 -3.03
N VAL A 66 1.71 -3.73 -1.73
CA VAL A 66 0.44 -4.07 -1.07
C VAL A 66 -0.13 -2.80 -0.48
N ASP A 67 -1.30 -2.42 -1.00
CA ASP A 67 -2.07 -1.26 -0.56
C ASP A 67 -3.22 -1.71 0.34
N LEU A 68 -3.26 -1.17 1.54
CA LEU A 68 -4.39 -1.34 2.46
C LEU A 68 -5.23 -0.06 2.37
N PHE A 69 -6.48 -0.23 1.97
CA PHE A 69 -7.42 0.86 1.80
C PHE A 69 -8.38 0.92 2.99
N TYR A 70 -8.49 2.09 3.59
CA TYR A 70 -9.49 2.42 4.60
C TYR A 70 -10.32 3.60 4.09
N SER A 71 -11.62 3.35 3.95
CA SER A 71 -12.64 4.32 3.53
C SER A 71 -12.71 5.56 4.41
N ASN A 72 -12.16 5.48 5.63
CA ASN A 72 -12.04 6.60 6.57
C ASN A 72 -10.93 7.60 6.25
N GLY A 73 -10.28 7.52 5.09
CA GLY A 73 -9.33 8.53 4.63
C GLY A 73 -7.87 8.07 4.54
N ILE A 74 -7.59 6.76 4.44
CA ILE A 74 -6.22 6.25 4.48
C ILE A 74 -5.97 5.21 3.37
N ILE A 75 -4.87 5.41 2.64
CA ILE A 75 -4.17 4.33 1.93
C ILE A 75 -2.79 4.20 2.58
N VAL A 76 -2.45 2.99 3.00
CA VAL A 76 -1.10 2.66 3.45
C VAL A 76 -0.49 1.64 2.50
N SER A 77 0.68 1.96 1.95
CA SER A 77 1.42 1.07 1.05
C SER A 77 2.63 0.49 1.74
N TYR A 78 2.78 -0.83 1.62
CA TYR A 78 4.03 -1.54 1.90
C TYR A 78 4.58 -2.02 0.56
N SER A 79 5.86 -1.79 0.33
CA SER A 79 6.49 -2.14 -0.94
C SER A 79 7.76 -2.93 -0.70
N THR A 80 8.14 -3.75 -1.66
CA THR A 80 9.41 -4.48 -1.66
C THR A 80 9.75 -4.90 -3.09
N TYR A 81 10.84 -5.63 -3.23
CA TYR A 81 11.10 -6.42 -4.43
C TYR A 81 10.76 -7.88 -4.14
N GLY A 82 9.81 -8.41 -4.90
CA GLY A 82 9.44 -9.81 -4.85
C GLY A 82 10.54 -10.72 -5.40
N GLU A 83 10.55 -11.95 -4.91
CA GLU A 83 11.44 -13.02 -5.35
C GLU A 83 10.62 -14.10 -6.07
N LEU A 84 11.13 -14.58 -7.21
CA LEU A 84 10.54 -15.73 -7.90
C LEU A 84 10.80 -17.01 -7.10
N LYS A 85 9.72 -17.71 -6.71
CA LYS A 85 9.74 -19.00 -6.03
C LYS A 85 8.92 -20.02 -6.82
N GLY A 86 9.59 -20.67 -7.78
CA GLY A 86 8.93 -21.58 -8.71
C GLY A 86 7.92 -20.82 -9.58
N ASP A 87 6.64 -21.14 -9.43
CA ASP A 87 5.54 -20.53 -10.19
C ASP A 87 4.84 -19.39 -9.42
N SER A 88 5.50 -18.85 -8.39
CA SER A 88 4.96 -17.77 -7.56
C SER A 88 5.97 -16.63 -7.39
N ILE A 89 5.46 -15.41 -7.20
CA ILE A 89 6.23 -14.24 -6.76
C ILE A 89 5.95 -14.07 -5.28
N GLN A 90 7.00 -14.04 -4.46
CA GLN A 90 6.90 -13.80 -3.02
C GLN A 90 7.42 -12.40 -2.67
N GLY A 91 6.61 -11.55 -2.06
CA GLY A 91 7.03 -10.25 -1.54
C GLY A 91 6.88 -10.17 -0.02
N CYS A 92 7.94 -9.77 0.68
CA CYS A 92 7.92 -9.52 2.13
C CYS A 92 7.67 -8.04 2.43
N LEU A 93 6.68 -7.74 3.26
CA LEU A 93 6.22 -6.38 3.57
C LEU A 93 7.06 -5.72 4.67
N ASP A 94 8.37 -5.64 4.44
CA ASP A 94 9.35 -5.11 5.39
C ASP A 94 9.75 -3.65 5.13
N LEU A 95 9.49 -3.12 3.93
CA LEU A 95 9.73 -1.72 3.58
C LEU A 95 8.42 -0.93 3.50
N GLY A 96 8.47 0.27 4.08
CA GLY A 96 7.33 1.16 4.19
C GLY A 96 7.08 1.64 5.62
N PRO A 97 5.95 2.34 5.84
CA PRO A 97 4.93 2.60 4.83
C PRO A 97 5.09 3.92 4.07
N SER A 98 4.42 4.01 2.93
CA SER A 98 3.95 5.30 2.41
C SER A 98 2.49 5.49 2.81
N LEU A 99 2.18 6.63 3.41
CA LEU A 99 0.82 6.99 3.83
C LEU A 99 0.24 8.03 2.89
N ARG A 100 -1.02 7.84 2.50
CA ARG A 100 -1.80 8.78 1.70
C ARG A 100 -3.11 9.05 2.41
N LEU A 101 -3.36 10.32 2.69
CA LEU A 101 -4.42 10.77 3.58
C LEU A 101 -5.30 11.81 2.90
N TRP A 102 -6.63 11.68 3.03
CA TRP A 102 -7.62 12.64 2.55
C TRP A 102 -8.72 12.85 3.59
N GLU A 103 -9.60 13.84 3.37
CA GLU A 103 -10.74 14.03 4.25
C GLU A 103 -11.76 12.89 4.12
N ALA A 104 -12.04 12.20 5.23
CA ALA A 104 -12.96 11.05 5.28
C ALA A 104 -14.40 11.32 4.80
N LYS A 105 -14.80 12.58 4.63
CA LYS A 105 -16.15 12.95 4.19
C LYS A 105 -16.44 12.59 2.73
N GLU A 106 -15.41 12.28 1.95
CA GLU A 106 -15.55 12.09 0.51
C GLU A 106 -15.94 10.66 0.09
N GLU A 107 -16.12 9.70 1.03
CA GLU A 107 -16.54 8.30 0.76
C GLU A 107 -15.94 7.69 -0.52
N LEU A 108 -14.64 7.93 -0.74
CA LEU A 108 -13.95 7.48 -1.95
C LEU A 108 -13.87 5.96 -1.98
N THR A 109 -13.88 5.37 -3.17
CA THR A 109 -13.41 4.00 -3.41
C THR A 109 -11.88 3.95 -3.52
N PHE A 110 -11.29 2.75 -3.44
CA PHE A 110 -9.84 2.59 -3.68
C PHE A 110 -9.39 3.22 -5.00
N ARG A 111 -10.12 3.00 -6.10
CA ARG A 111 -9.73 3.52 -7.42
C ARG A 111 -9.77 5.04 -7.50
N GLU A 112 -10.74 5.67 -6.83
CA GLU A 112 -10.84 7.14 -6.78
C GLU A 112 -9.72 7.74 -5.96
N ALA A 113 -9.43 7.18 -4.79
CA ALA A 113 -8.31 7.60 -3.94
C ALA A 113 -6.97 7.36 -4.66
N ALA A 114 -6.75 6.18 -5.24
CA ALA A 114 -5.55 5.86 -6.01
C ALA A 114 -5.32 6.85 -7.17
N LYS A 115 -6.38 7.22 -7.89
CA LYS A 115 -6.32 8.25 -8.93
C LYS A 115 -5.98 9.64 -8.38
N MET A 116 -6.56 10.03 -7.24
CA MET A 116 -6.27 11.30 -6.56
C MET A 116 -4.78 11.44 -6.27
N PHE A 117 -4.15 10.37 -5.78
CA PHE A 117 -2.73 10.36 -5.43
C PHE A 117 -1.80 9.98 -6.58
N ARG A 118 -2.33 9.80 -7.79
CA ARG A 118 -1.56 9.30 -8.96
C ARG A 118 -0.81 8.01 -8.66
N ILE A 119 -1.40 7.12 -7.87
CA ILE A 119 -0.94 5.72 -7.78
C ILE A 119 -1.17 5.15 -9.18
N ASP A 120 -0.09 4.69 -9.82
CA ASP A 120 -0.13 4.31 -11.22
C ASP A 120 -0.90 3.00 -11.43
N LEU A 121 -2.21 3.13 -11.63
CA LEU A 121 -3.11 2.06 -12.03
C LEU A 121 -3.07 1.79 -13.54
N GLU A 122 -2.55 2.72 -14.34
CA GLU A 122 -2.57 2.66 -15.81
C GLU A 122 -1.20 2.22 -16.36
N GLY A 123 -0.70 1.11 -15.85
CA GLY A 123 0.58 0.55 -16.26
C GLY A 123 1.06 -0.56 -15.33
N THR A 124 0.68 -0.47 -14.06
CA THR A 124 0.95 -1.50 -13.06
C THR A 124 -0.30 -2.37 -12.86
N PRO A 125 -0.27 -3.65 -13.28
CA PRO A 125 -1.31 -4.61 -12.97
C PRO A 125 -1.60 -4.59 -11.46
N THR A 126 -2.86 -4.36 -11.11
CA THR A 126 -3.29 -4.21 -9.72
C THR A 126 -4.57 -5.01 -9.53
N LEU A 127 -4.52 -6.00 -8.64
CA LEU A 127 -5.61 -6.94 -8.38
C LEU A 127 -6.03 -6.87 -6.91
N PRO A 128 -7.31 -7.12 -6.58
CA PRO A 128 -7.73 -7.37 -5.21
C PRO A 128 -6.93 -8.53 -4.60
N LEU A 129 -6.65 -8.48 -3.30
CA LEU A 129 -5.87 -9.52 -2.61
C LEU A 129 -6.43 -10.93 -2.84
N GLU A 130 -7.74 -11.09 -2.79
CA GLU A 130 -8.41 -12.37 -2.97
C GLU A 130 -8.16 -12.93 -4.38
N GLU A 131 -8.20 -12.08 -5.41
CA GLU A 131 -7.89 -12.49 -6.79
C GLU A 131 -6.40 -12.79 -6.96
N ALA A 132 -5.53 -12.00 -6.32
CA ALA A 132 -4.08 -12.15 -6.42
C ALA A 132 -3.52 -13.36 -5.67
N THR A 133 -4.17 -13.80 -4.59
CA THR A 133 -3.57 -14.74 -3.61
C THR A 133 -4.53 -15.81 -3.10
N GLY A 134 -5.84 -15.63 -3.29
CA GLY A 134 -6.88 -16.42 -2.64
C GLY A 134 -7.13 -16.07 -1.17
N LEU A 135 -6.46 -15.05 -0.62
CA LEU A 135 -6.67 -14.58 0.76
C LEU A 135 -7.73 -13.48 0.80
N ASP A 136 -8.74 -13.67 1.65
CA ASP A 136 -9.66 -12.59 2.01
C ASP A 136 -9.04 -11.63 3.05
N VAL A 137 -9.69 -10.48 3.23
CA VAL A 137 -9.24 -9.41 4.13
C VAL A 137 -9.17 -9.86 5.59
N GLU A 138 -10.14 -10.65 6.05
CA GLU A 138 -10.19 -11.10 7.45
C GLU A 138 -9.05 -12.07 7.76
N THR A 139 -8.79 -13.00 6.85
CA THR A 139 -7.69 -13.96 6.91
C THR A 139 -6.35 -13.21 6.88
N PHE A 140 -6.19 -12.25 5.97
CA PHE A 140 -5.02 -11.38 5.95
C PHE A 140 -4.82 -10.66 7.29
N TYR A 141 -5.84 -9.97 7.77
CA TYR A 141 -5.76 -9.23 9.04
C TYR A 141 -5.32 -10.14 10.19
N ASN A 142 -5.94 -11.31 10.32
CA ASN A 142 -5.61 -12.25 11.39
C ASN A 142 -4.20 -12.85 11.27
N LEU A 143 -3.70 -13.06 10.04
CA LEU A 143 -2.36 -13.56 9.79
C LEU A 143 -1.30 -12.50 10.06
N TYR A 144 -1.48 -11.27 9.60
CA TYR A 144 -0.43 -10.24 9.59
C TYR A 144 -0.46 -9.27 10.78
N LYS A 145 -1.51 -9.27 11.62
CA LYS A 145 -1.55 -8.45 12.85
C LYS A 145 -0.63 -8.93 13.98
N ALA A 146 -0.15 -10.17 13.91
CA ALA A 146 0.68 -10.72 14.98
C ALA A 146 2.16 -10.35 14.76
N PRO A 147 2.84 -9.72 15.74
CA PRO A 147 4.27 -9.51 15.63
C PRO A 147 4.94 -10.90 15.61
N ASN A 148 5.69 -11.20 14.54
CA ASN A 148 6.39 -12.47 14.24
C ASN A 148 5.65 -13.52 13.38
N THR A 149 4.51 -13.23 12.77
CA THR A 149 3.98 -14.09 11.69
C THR A 149 4.60 -13.73 10.35
N ALA A 150 4.55 -14.67 9.40
CA ALA A 150 5.18 -14.54 8.08
C ALA A 150 4.83 -13.18 7.44
N THR A 151 5.84 -12.36 7.17
CA THR A 151 5.69 -11.02 6.59
C THR A 151 5.54 -11.06 5.07
N CYS A 152 5.57 -12.26 4.48
CA CYS A 152 5.62 -12.44 3.05
C CYS A 152 4.28 -12.95 2.50
N ILE A 153 3.95 -12.49 1.31
CA ILE A 153 2.75 -12.85 0.55
C ILE A 153 3.21 -13.47 -0.74
N GLU A 154 2.51 -14.51 -1.18
CA GLU A 154 2.78 -15.18 -2.45
C GLU A 154 1.63 -14.94 -3.41
N THR A 155 1.95 -14.72 -4.68
CA THR A 155 0.98 -14.61 -5.77
C THR A 155 1.46 -15.43 -6.98
N PRO A 156 0.59 -16.16 -7.69
CA PRO A 156 0.96 -16.90 -8.89
C PRO A 156 1.52 -15.99 -9.99
N THR A 157 2.59 -16.41 -10.66
CA THR A 157 3.20 -15.62 -11.75
C THR A 157 2.28 -15.44 -12.95
N GLU A 158 1.36 -16.39 -13.20
CA GLU A 158 0.43 -16.37 -14.33
C GLU A 158 -0.61 -15.24 -14.30
N LEU A 159 -0.80 -14.60 -13.14
CA LEU A 159 -1.71 -13.46 -12.99
C LEU A 159 -1.09 -12.14 -13.49
N TRP A 160 0.22 -12.12 -13.73
CA TRP A 160 0.98 -10.90 -13.94
C TRP A 160 1.64 -10.90 -15.34
N PRO A 161 1.46 -9.83 -16.14
CA PRO A 161 2.04 -9.67 -17.47
C PRO A 161 3.55 -9.39 -17.47
#